data_AF-A0A920QP34-F1
#
_entry.id   AF-A0A920QP34-F1
#
_cell.length_a   1.000
_cell.length_b   1.000
_cell.length_c   1.000
_cell.angle_alpha   90.00
_cell.angle_beta   90.00
_cell.angle_gamma   90.00
#
_symmetry.space_group_name_H-M   'P 1'
#
loop_
_entity.id
_entity.type
_entity.pdbx_description
1 polymer ?
#
loop_
_entity_poly.entity_id
_entity_poly.type
_entity_poly.pdbx_seq_one_letter_code
_entity_poly.pdbx_strand_id
1 'polypeptide(L)'
;MLSWWGDVGSMSKTSDGSVVGDVVGFDILPGSDDVYNSKTGRWDTLSNGPNYAPNMAYIGWGVYVMARVDGNSKKRKAAWSAAAHIGGKDISLWASAYPSGFQPYRNSHFNIDEWVGAGYDRAFIKSYLESEANSYNHPNAAIEPRIPGIFQYYSVAEDELSKIFAGKYSAQSGADNIAAAWEKNYRPNWQEKTASTLPRLSRIVISS
;
A
#
# COMPACT_ATOMS: atom_id res chain seq x y z
N MET A 1 6.12 11.20 13.83
CA MET A 1 5.86 10.68 12.46
C MET A 1 4.56 9.88 12.50
N LEU A 2 3.66 10.09 11.54
CA LEU A 2 2.41 9.36 11.40
C LEU A 2 2.61 8.30 10.30
N SER A 3 2.32 7.03 10.58
CA SER A 3 2.24 6.00 9.53
C SER A 3 0.84 6.05 8.92
N TRP A 4 0.72 6.33 7.63
CA TRP A 4 -0.56 6.50 6.96
C TRP A 4 -0.52 6.10 5.48
N TRP A 5 -1.68 6.13 4.84
CA TRP A 5 -1.82 5.97 3.39
C TRP A 5 -1.10 7.09 2.63
N GLY A 6 -0.51 6.75 1.48
CA GLY A 6 0.31 7.67 0.67
C GLY A 6 -0.44 8.86 0.06
N ASP A 7 -1.77 8.84 0.00
CA ASP A 7 -2.59 9.88 -0.62
C ASP A 7 -2.64 11.17 0.20
N VAL A 8 -2.13 11.16 1.44
CA VAL A 8 -2.01 12.36 2.28
C VAL A 8 -1.14 13.43 1.63
N GLY A 9 -0.12 13.04 0.85
CA GLY A 9 0.78 13.99 0.21
C GLY A 9 0.05 14.96 -0.68
N SER A 10 -0.61 14.47 -1.73
CA SER A 10 -1.38 15.31 -2.65
C SER A 10 -2.53 16.04 -1.93
N MET A 11 -3.24 15.37 -1.01
CA MET A 11 -4.38 15.91 -0.25
C MET A 11 -3.98 17.08 0.67
N SER A 12 -2.80 17.03 1.29
CA SER A 12 -2.36 18.03 2.26
C SER A 12 -2.18 19.43 1.64
N LYS A 13 -1.97 19.53 0.32
CA LYS A 13 -1.86 20.80 -0.41
C LYS A 13 -3.14 21.19 -1.15
N THR A 14 -3.96 20.23 -1.54
CA THR A 14 -5.08 20.46 -2.47
C THR A 14 -6.44 20.48 -1.79
N SER A 15 -6.54 20.04 -0.53
CA SER A 15 -7.77 20.13 0.24
C SER A 15 -7.94 21.54 0.84
N ASP A 16 -9.09 22.18 0.59
CA ASP A 16 -9.45 23.49 1.17
C ASP A 16 -9.46 23.50 2.71
N GLY A 17 -9.63 22.33 3.34
CA GLY A 17 -9.62 22.17 4.80
C GLY A 17 -8.25 21.88 5.40
N SER A 18 -7.20 21.74 4.58
CA SER A 18 -5.88 21.39 5.08
C SER A 18 -5.21 22.56 5.78
N VAL A 19 -4.71 22.32 7.00
CA VAL A 19 -3.91 23.28 7.78
C VAL A 19 -2.44 22.87 7.89
N VAL A 20 -2.06 21.75 7.26
CA VAL A 20 -0.73 21.13 7.42
C VAL A 20 0.11 21.16 6.15
N GLY A 21 -0.43 21.62 5.02
CA GLY A 21 0.23 21.56 3.72
C GLY A 21 1.62 22.20 3.69
N ASP A 22 1.87 23.25 4.47
CA ASP A 22 3.16 23.96 4.52
C ASP A 22 4.14 23.42 5.57
N VAL A 23 3.69 22.52 6.45
CA VAL A 23 4.48 22.04 7.59
C VAL A 23 4.63 20.52 7.63
N VAL A 24 3.99 19.80 6.71
CA VAL A 24 4.12 18.35 6.57
C VAL A 24 5.41 18.00 5.83
N GLY A 25 6.07 16.92 6.26
CA GLY A 25 7.19 16.30 5.56
C GLY A 25 6.92 14.81 5.36
N PHE A 26 7.63 14.22 4.40
CA PHE A 26 7.44 12.83 3.99
C PHE A 26 8.75 12.06 4.03
N ASP A 27 8.69 10.83 4.52
CA ASP A 27 9.81 9.89 4.52
C ASP A 27 9.27 8.45 4.60
N ILE A 28 10.14 7.47 4.35
CA ILE A 28 9.85 6.05 4.60
C ILE A 28 9.59 5.81 6.09
N LEU A 29 8.88 4.73 6.44
CA LEU A 29 8.67 4.36 7.85
C LEU A 29 10.00 4.28 8.60
N PRO A 30 10.05 4.72 9.87
CA PRO A 30 11.28 4.70 10.65
C PRO A 30 11.76 3.25 10.83
N GLY A 31 13.07 3.07 10.74
CA GLY A 31 13.69 1.77 10.95
C GLY A 31 13.84 1.41 12.43
N SER A 32 14.21 0.16 12.69
CA SER A 32 14.53 -0.37 14.01
C SER A 32 15.83 -1.16 13.96
N ASP A 33 16.67 -1.04 15.00
CA ASP A 33 17.83 -1.91 15.19
C ASP A 33 17.40 -3.32 15.62
N ASP A 34 16.25 -3.43 16.31
CA ASP A 34 15.66 -4.69 16.72
C ASP A 34 14.75 -5.24 15.62
N VAL A 35 15.02 -6.47 15.19
CA VAL A 35 14.27 -7.18 14.14
C VAL A 35 13.85 -8.57 14.60
N TYR A 36 12.64 -8.99 14.21
CA TYR A 36 12.20 -10.36 14.46
C TYR A 36 12.74 -11.29 13.38
N ASN A 37 13.54 -12.27 13.79
CA ASN A 37 14.11 -13.28 12.92
C ASN A 37 13.22 -14.53 12.88
N SER A 38 12.46 -14.67 11.80
CA SER A 38 11.52 -15.79 11.62
C SER A 38 12.18 -17.16 11.52
N LYS A 39 13.49 -17.23 11.19
CA LYS A 39 14.22 -18.52 11.12
C LYS A 39 14.62 -19.03 12.50
N THR A 40 14.98 -18.13 13.41
CA THR A 40 15.40 -18.48 14.78
C THR A 40 14.24 -18.35 15.78
N GLY A 41 13.17 -17.64 15.42
CA GLY A 41 12.02 -17.36 16.26
C GLY A 41 12.31 -16.36 17.37
N ARG A 42 13.32 -15.49 17.19
CA ARG A 42 13.81 -14.56 18.23
C ARG A 42 13.98 -13.15 17.69
N TRP A 43 14.01 -12.18 18.59
CA TRP A 43 14.44 -10.82 18.28
C TRP A 43 15.96 -10.74 18.27
N ASP A 44 16.52 -10.13 17.22
CA ASP A 44 17.95 -9.85 17.06
C ASP A 44 18.15 -8.32 17.02
N THR A 45 19.21 -7.81 17.64
CA THR A 45 19.64 -6.40 17.51
C THR A 45 20.77 -6.32 16.47
N LEU A 46 20.56 -5.54 15.42
CA LEU A 46 21.51 -5.41 14.31
C LEU A 46 22.66 -4.45 14.68
N SER A 47 23.90 -4.89 14.47
CA SER A 47 25.10 -4.07 14.73
C SER A 47 25.31 -2.94 13.71
N ASN A 48 24.62 -3.01 12.56
CA ASN A 48 24.67 -2.05 11.48
C ASN A 48 23.29 -1.47 11.15
N GLY A 49 22.35 -1.50 12.11
CA GLY A 49 21.02 -0.95 11.94
C GLY A 49 21.00 0.56 11.65
N PRO A 50 19.81 1.14 11.44
CA PRO A 50 18.51 0.48 11.57
C PRO A 50 18.06 -0.26 10.31
N ASN A 51 17.26 -1.31 10.50
CA ASN A 51 16.54 -1.97 9.42
C ASN A 51 15.22 -1.24 9.14
N TYR A 52 15.05 -0.77 7.91
CA TYR A 52 13.82 -0.16 7.45
C TYR A 52 12.92 -1.20 6.78
N ALA A 53 11.61 -1.10 7.02
CA ALA A 53 10.59 -1.91 6.38
C ALA A 53 9.38 -1.02 6.03
N PRO A 54 9.48 -0.15 5.01
CA PRO A 54 8.41 0.77 4.67
C PRO A 54 7.15 0.00 4.27
N ASN A 55 6.01 0.38 4.87
CA ASN A 55 4.71 -0.18 4.52
C ASN A 55 4.32 0.31 3.13
N MET A 56 4.02 -0.64 2.24
CA MET A 56 3.48 -0.37 0.93
C MET A 56 1.97 -0.16 0.97
N ALA A 57 1.51 0.80 1.78
CA ALA A 57 0.13 1.27 1.87
C ALA A 57 -0.27 2.08 0.62
N TYR A 58 0.12 1.59 -0.56
CA TYR A 58 0.00 2.28 -1.83
C TYR A 58 -0.68 1.47 -2.95
N ILE A 59 -1.23 0.29 -2.63
CA ILE A 59 -1.66 -0.70 -3.65
C ILE A 59 -3.15 -1.06 -3.62
N GLY A 60 -4.02 -0.20 -3.10
CA GLY A 60 -5.45 -0.53 -2.91
C GLY A 60 -6.32 -0.52 -4.17
N TRP A 61 -5.99 0.32 -5.17
CA TRP A 61 -6.91 0.65 -6.26
C TRP A 61 -6.46 0.04 -7.58
N GLY A 62 -7.36 -0.70 -8.22
CA GLY A 62 -7.09 -1.37 -9.50
C GLY A 62 -8.33 -1.44 -10.38
N VAL A 63 -8.11 -1.37 -11.69
CA VAL A 63 -9.15 -1.64 -12.68
C VAL A 63 -9.09 -3.13 -13.06
N TYR A 64 -10.19 -3.84 -12.88
CA TYR A 64 -10.28 -5.27 -13.16
C TYR A 64 -11.19 -5.55 -14.35
N VAL A 65 -10.73 -6.38 -15.28
CA VAL A 65 -11.55 -6.91 -16.38
C VAL A 65 -12.04 -8.30 -16.01
N MET A 66 -13.37 -8.45 -15.92
CA MET A 66 -14.00 -9.71 -15.52
C MET A 66 -13.92 -10.76 -16.63
N ALA A 67 -13.60 -12.01 -16.28
CA ALA A 67 -13.52 -13.16 -17.21
C ALA A 67 -14.80 -13.40 -18.05
N ARG A 68 -15.94 -12.84 -17.63
CA ARG A 68 -17.21 -12.87 -18.40
C ARG A 68 -17.07 -12.29 -19.82
N VAL A 69 -16.04 -11.48 -20.10
CA VAL A 69 -15.80 -10.93 -21.44
C VAL A 69 -15.10 -11.92 -22.39
N ASP A 70 -14.55 -13.02 -21.90
CA ASP A 70 -13.65 -13.90 -22.69
C ASP A 70 -14.36 -14.61 -23.85
N GLY A 71 -15.65 -14.93 -23.69
CA GLY A 71 -16.45 -15.55 -24.74
C GLY A 71 -16.79 -14.62 -25.92
N ASN A 72 -16.39 -13.34 -25.88
CA ASN A 72 -16.67 -12.38 -26.96
C ASN A 72 -15.49 -11.44 -27.19
N SER A 73 -14.83 -11.59 -28.34
CA SER A 73 -13.64 -10.81 -28.70
C SER A 73 -13.86 -9.30 -28.73
N LYS A 74 -15.05 -8.83 -29.16
CA LYS A 74 -15.39 -7.41 -29.19
C LYS A 74 -15.54 -6.85 -27.76
N LYS A 75 -16.26 -7.57 -26.89
CA LYS A 75 -16.40 -7.18 -25.46
C LYS A 75 -15.05 -7.18 -24.75
N ARG A 76 -14.24 -8.22 -24.97
CA ARG A 76 -12.89 -8.31 -24.41
C ARG A 76 -12.01 -7.15 -24.84
N LYS A 77 -11.99 -6.81 -26.15
CA LYS A 77 -11.23 -5.66 -26.66
C LYS A 77 -11.72 -4.36 -26.02
N ALA A 78 -13.03 -4.11 -26.01
CA ALA A 78 -13.60 -2.88 -25.44
C ALA A 78 -13.26 -2.72 -23.94
N ALA A 79 -13.39 -3.80 -23.14
CA ALA A 79 -13.09 -3.77 -21.72
C ALA A 79 -11.61 -3.47 -21.45
N TRP A 80 -10.69 -4.13 -22.15
CA TRP A 80 -9.26 -3.87 -22.02
C TRP A 80 -8.85 -2.49 -22.56
N SER A 81 -9.48 -2.00 -23.63
CA SER A 81 -9.26 -0.65 -24.13
C SER A 81 -9.71 0.41 -23.11
N ALA A 82 -10.85 0.23 -22.45
CA ALA A 82 -11.29 1.13 -21.39
C ALA A 82 -10.33 1.11 -20.19
N ALA A 83 -9.90 -0.08 -19.74
CA ALA A 83 -8.93 -0.22 -18.66
C ALA A 83 -7.59 0.46 -19.00
N ALA A 84 -7.08 0.27 -20.23
CA ALA A 84 -5.86 0.90 -20.69
C ALA A 84 -5.98 2.43 -20.82
N HIS A 85 -7.15 2.93 -21.25
CA HIS A 85 -7.40 4.37 -21.36
C HIS A 85 -7.41 5.04 -19.98
N ILE A 86 -8.19 4.51 -19.04
CA ILE A 86 -8.30 5.06 -17.67
C ILE A 86 -6.97 4.95 -16.93
N GLY A 87 -6.24 3.85 -17.15
CA GLY A 87 -4.91 3.66 -16.58
C GLY A 87 -3.79 4.38 -17.34
N GLY A 88 -4.07 5.09 -18.44
CA GLY A 88 -3.05 5.76 -19.25
C GLY A 88 -2.38 6.92 -18.50
N LYS A 89 -1.13 7.23 -18.87
CA LYS A 89 -0.24 8.20 -18.18
C LYS A 89 -1.00 9.46 -17.71
N ASP A 90 -1.68 10.13 -18.62
CA ASP A 90 -2.21 11.47 -18.35
C ASP A 90 -3.40 11.42 -17.38
N ILE A 91 -4.33 10.48 -17.57
CA ILE A 91 -5.48 10.30 -16.67
C ILE A 91 -4.99 9.82 -15.29
N SER A 92 -4.04 8.89 -15.27
CA SER A 92 -3.53 8.36 -14.01
C SER A 92 -2.72 9.39 -13.23
N LEU A 93 -1.91 10.23 -13.90
CA LEU A 93 -1.19 11.32 -13.27
C LEU A 93 -2.16 12.40 -12.76
N TRP A 94 -3.16 12.76 -13.56
CA TRP A 94 -4.20 13.68 -13.11
C TRP A 94 -4.92 13.15 -11.87
N ALA A 95 -5.25 11.85 -11.83
CA ALA A 95 -5.85 11.24 -10.65
C ALA A 95 -4.92 11.28 -9.43
N SER A 96 -3.62 11.03 -9.60
CA SER A 96 -2.64 11.11 -8.50
C SER A 96 -2.39 12.54 -8.00
N ALA A 97 -2.42 13.53 -8.90
CA ALA A 97 -2.19 14.94 -8.59
C ALA A 97 -3.45 15.68 -8.12
N TYR A 98 -4.63 15.22 -8.49
CA TYR A 98 -5.89 15.70 -7.94
C TYR A 98 -6.18 14.97 -6.61
N PRO A 99 -6.89 15.57 -5.64
CA PRO A 99 -7.33 14.92 -4.40
C PRO A 99 -8.38 13.80 -4.62
N SER A 100 -8.02 12.77 -5.40
CA SER A 100 -8.87 11.62 -5.71
C SER A 100 -8.66 10.43 -4.78
N GLY A 101 -7.58 10.44 -4.00
CA GLY A 101 -7.09 9.30 -3.21
C GLY A 101 -6.16 8.36 -4.00
N PHE A 102 -5.94 8.58 -5.30
CA PHE A 102 -4.89 7.88 -6.04
C PHE A 102 -3.50 8.41 -5.69
N GLN A 103 -2.55 7.50 -5.68
CA GLN A 103 -1.15 7.78 -5.37
C GLN A 103 -0.29 7.57 -6.63
N PRO A 104 0.90 8.15 -6.73
CA PRO A 104 1.86 7.85 -7.79
C PRO A 104 2.25 6.36 -7.85
N TYR A 105 1.94 5.66 -8.96
CA TYR A 105 2.25 4.23 -9.11
C TYR A 105 2.94 3.88 -10.44
N ARG A 106 3.20 4.87 -11.30
CA ARG A 106 3.93 4.69 -12.56
C ARG A 106 5.23 5.47 -12.51
N ASN A 107 6.27 4.97 -13.17
CA ASN A 107 7.54 5.69 -13.30
C ASN A 107 7.35 7.10 -13.86
N SER A 108 6.44 7.28 -14.83
CA SER A 108 6.11 8.58 -15.41
C SER A 108 5.45 9.55 -14.44
N HIS A 109 4.87 9.09 -13.33
CA HIS A 109 4.32 9.96 -12.30
C HIS A 109 5.41 10.63 -11.45
N PHE A 110 6.66 10.15 -11.49
CA PHE A 110 7.76 10.73 -10.71
C PHE A 110 8.46 11.91 -11.42
N ASN A 111 7.91 12.39 -12.53
CA ASN A 111 8.38 13.61 -13.18
C ASN A 111 7.90 14.86 -12.44
N ILE A 112 8.79 15.46 -11.63
CA ILE A 112 8.51 16.64 -10.80
C ILE A 112 7.91 17.82 -11.58
N ASP A 113 8.35 18.04 -12.83
CA ASP A 113 7.92 19.22 -13.59
C ASP A 113 6.43 19.18 -13.95
N GLU A 114 5.86 17.98 -14.12
CA GLU A 114 4.43 17.82 -14.38
C GLU A 114 3.58 18.28 -13.17
N TRP A 115 4.05 18.00 -11.95
CA TRP A 115 3.37 18.40 -10.72
C TRP A 115 3.53 19.88 -10.42
N VAL A 116 4.71 20.44 -10.68
CA VAL A 116 4.92 21.89 -10.59
C VAL A 116 4.02 22.61 -11.60
N GLY A 117 3.87 22.07 -12.81
CA GLY A 117 2.91 22.57 -13.80
C GLY A 117 1.45 22.49 -13.33
N ALA A 118 1.12 21.53 -12.46
CA ALA A 118 -0.18 21.40 -11.81
C ALA A 118 -0.36 22.32 -10.57
N GLY A 119 0.66 23.11 -10.21
CA GLY A 119 0.58 24.11 -9.14
C GLY A 119 1.19 23.69 -7.80
N TYR A 120 1.86 22.53 -7.73
CA TYR A 120 2.57 22.12 -6.52
C TYR A 120 3.87 22.90 -6.30
N ASP A 121 4.20 23.19 -5.04
CA ASP A 121 5.54 23.63 -4.68
C ASP A 121 6.56 22.53 -4.98
N ARG A 122 7.70 22.91 -5.58
CA ARG A 122 8.73 21.96 -6.04
C ARG A 122 9.37 21.21 -4.89
N ALA A 123 9.69 21.88 -3.79
CA ALA A 123 10.37 21.24 -2.66
C ALA A 123 9.44 20.24 -1.97
N PHE A 124 8.19 20.65 -1.77
CA PHE A 124 7.13 19.80 -1.26
C PHE A 124 6.94 18.54 -2.10
N ILE A 125 6.70 18.69 -3.41
CA ILE A 125 6.39 17.53 -4.25
C ILE A 125 7.59 16.62 -4.42
N LYS A 126 8.80 17.18 -4.45
CA LYS A 126 10.03 16.38 -4.45
C LYS A 126 10.11 15.50 -3.21
N SER A 127 9.92 16.07 -2.03
CA SER A 127 9.92 15.29 -0.78
C SER A 127 8.86 14.19 -0.78
N TYR A 128 7.64 14.49 -1.22
CA TYR A 128 6.57 13.51 -1.31
C TYR A 128 6.90 12.37 -2.27
N LEU A 129 7.24 12.67 -3.53
CA LEU A 129 7.54 11.65 -4.54
C LEU A 129 8.80 10.85 -4.21
N GLU A 130 9.81 11.46 -3.57
CA GLU A 130 10.98 10.72 -3.09
C GLU A 130 10.61 9.73 -1.98
N SER A 131 9.75 10.12 -1.03
CA SER A 131 9.29 9.21 0.03
C SER A 131 8.58 7.97 -0.53
N GLU A 132 7.75 8.17 -1.56
CA GLU A 132 7.06 7.10 -2.24
C GLU A 132 8.03 6.22 -3.03
N ALA A 133 8.89 6.83 -3.87
CA ALA A 133 9.88 6.10 -4.66
C ALA A 133 10.83 5.29 -3.77
N ASN A 134 11.26 5.86 -2.65
CA ASN A 134 12.11 5.17 -1.68
C ASN A 134 11.36 4.01 -1.02
N SER A 135 10.06 4.17 -0.73
CA SER A 135 9.22 3.08 -0.21
C SER A 135 9.06 1.96 -1.23
N TYR A 136 8.64 2.27 -2.46
CA TYR A 136 8.42 1.32 -3.56
C TYR A 136 9.65 0.47 -3.85
N ASN A 137 10.84 1.08 -3.81
CA ASN A 137 12.09 0.45 -4.23
C ASN A 137 12.93 -0.06 -3.05
N HIS A 138 12.45 0.04 -1.81
CA HIS A 138 13.19 -0.48 -0.66
C HIS A 138 13.26 -2.02 -0.70
N PRO A 139 14.42 -2.65 -0.47
CA PRO A 139 14.56 -4.11 -0.52
C PRO A 139 13.67 -4.86 0.49
N ASN A 140 13.30 -4.18 1.58
CA ASN A 140 12.43 -4.71 2.63
C ASN A 140 11.03 -4.08 2.62
N ALA A 141 10.57 -3.56 1.48
CA ALA A 141 9.22 -2.99 1.36
C ALA A 141 8.16 -4.02 1.82
N ALA A 142 7.33 -3.63 2.79
CA ALA A 142 6.30 -4.49 3.36
C ALA A 142 5.02 -4.40 2.53
N ILE A 143 4.77 -5.41 1.70
CA ILE A 143 3.62 -5.47 0.80
C ILE A 143 2.37 -5.93 1.54
N GLU A 144 1.24 -5.28 1.27
CA GLU A 144 -0.08 -5.69 1.77
C GLU A 144 -0.37 -7.16 1.41
N PRO A 145 -0.68 -8.03 2.39
CA PRO A 145 -0.97 -9.43 2.11
C PRO A 145 -2.28 -9.59 1.32
N ARG A 146 -2.18 -10.18 0.12
CA ARG A 146 -3.35 -10.49 -0.74
C ARG A 146 -3.99 -11.81 -0.37
N ILE A 147 -4.58 -11.86 0.83
CA ILE A 147 -5.23 -13.06 1.36
C ILE A 147 -6.77 -12.94 1.28
N PRO A 148 -7.50 -14.04 1.00
CA PRO A 148 -8.94 -14.04 1.14
C PRO A 148 -9.36 -13.69 2.56
N GLY A 149 -10.25 -12.71 2.71
CA GLY A 149 -10.73 -12.25 4.01
C GLY A 149 -9.82 -11.24 4.72
N ILE A 150 -8.91 -10.58 3.98
CA ILE A 150 -7.95 -9.60 4.53
C ILE A 150 -8.63 -8.50 5.36
N PHE A 151 -9.76 -7.96 4.90
CA PHE A 151 -10.48 -6.92 5.64
C PHE A 151 -11.01 -7.41 6.99
N GLN A 152 -11.51 -8.64 7.04
CA GLN A 152 -11.95 -9.25 8.29
C GLN A 152 -10.77 -9.49 9.23
N TYR A 153 -9.58 -9.83 8.70
CA TYR A 153 -8.37 -9.93 9.51
C TYR A 153 -7.96 -8.55 10.07
N TYR A 154 -7.98 -7.49 9.25
CA TYR A 154 -7.69 -6.13 9.70
C TYR A 154 -8.62 -5.68 10.81
N SER A 155 -9.94 -5.86 10.69
CA SER A 155 -10.84 -5.43 11.75
C SER A 155 -10.54 -6.07 13.10
N VAL A 156 -10.17 -7.36 13.12
CA VAL A 156 -9.81 -8.04 14.37
C VAL A 156 -8.44 -7.59 14.88
N ALA A 157 -7.46 -7.45 13.98
CA ALA A 157 -6.13 -7.00 14.35
C ALA A 157 -6.15 -5.55 14.89
N GLU A 158 -6.88 -4.66 14.25
CA GLU A 158 -7.03 -3.25 14.65
C GLU A 158 -7.78 -3.11 15.99
N ASP A 159 -8.78 -3.95 16.27
CA ASP A 159 -9.46 -3.97 17.57
C ASP A 159 -8.49 -4.36 18.71
N GLU A 160 -7.68 -5.41 18.51
CA GLU A 160 -6.67 -5.81 19.49
C GLU A 160 -5.55 -4.76 19.63
N LEU A 161 -5.06 -4.18 18.53
CA LEU A 161 -4.09 -3.08 18.56
C LEU A 161 -4.64 -1.86 19.32
N SER A 162 -5.91 -1.51 19.09
CA SER A 162 -6.57 -0.40 19.79
C SER A 162 -6.62 -0.64 21.31
N LYS A 163 -6.83 -1.88 21.75
CA LYS A 163 -6.77 -2.25 23.18
C LYS A 163 -5.35 -2.15 23.74
N ILE A 164 -4.32 -2.53 22.97
CA ILE A 164 -2.90 -2.32 23.35
C ILE A 164 -2.62 -0.82 23.52
N PHE A 165 -2.97 0.02 22.55
CA PHE A 165 -2.73 1.46 22.60
C PHE A 165 -3.50 2.15 23.74
N ALA A 166 -4.67 1.62 24.11
CA ALA A 166 -5.43 2.07 25.27
C ALA A 166 -4.87 1.54 26.62
N GLY A 167 -3.76 0.80 26.62
CA GLY A 167 -3.13 0.25 27.82
C GLY A 167 -3.88 -0.93 28.46
N LYS A 168 -4.85 -1.54 27.76
CA LYS A 168 -5.64 -2.65 28.29
C LYS A 168 -4.88 -3.98 28.28
N TYR A 169 -3.93 -4.14 27.37
CA TYR A 169 -3.07 -5.31 27.22
C TYR A 169 -1.61 -4.91 27.04
N SER A 170 -0.70 -5.84 27.35
CA SER A 170 0.69 -5.71 26.89
C SER A 170 0.78 -5.92 25.38
N ALA A 171 1.86 -5.44 24.76
CA ALA A 171 2.13 -5.68 23.33
C ALA A 171 2.15 -7.18 23.00
N GLN A 172 2.77 -8.00 23.85
CA GLN A 172 2.82 -9.45 23.66
C GLN A 172 1.42 -10.08 23.73
N SER A 173 0.65 -9.75 24.76
CA SER A 173 -0.70 -10.31 24.92
C SER A 173 -1.62 -9.95 23.76
N GLY A 174 -1.57 -8.71 23.26
CA GLY A 174 -2.34 -8.33 22.08
C GLY A 174 -1.86 -9.02 20.81
N ALA A 175 -0.54 -9.18 20.61
CA ALA A 175 -0.01 -9.95 19.49
C ALA A 175 -0.46 -11.42 19.53
N ASP A 176 -0.47 -12.04 20.72
CA ASP A 176 -0.95 -13.42 20.91
C ASP A 176 -2.45 -13.55 20.59
N ASN A 177 -3.27 -12.56 20.97
CA ASN A 177 -4.69 -12.54 20.62
C ASN A 177 -4.91 -12.46 19.10
N ILE A 178 -4.15 -11.60 18.42
CA ILE A 178 -4.20 -11.46 16.95
C ILE A 178 -3.79 -12.79 16.30
N ALA A 179 -2.72 -13.43 16.78
CA ALA A 179 -2.27 -14.72 16.28
C ALA A 179 -3.31 -15.83 16.50
N ALA A 180 -3.94 -15.89 17.68
CA ALA A 180 -4.99 -16.86 17.96
C ALA A 180 -6.21 -16.66 17.04
N ALA A 181 -6.60 -15.40 16.78
CA ALA A 181 -7.67 -15.09 15.84
C ALA A 181 -7.33 -15.49 14.40
N TRP A 182 -6.08 -15.27 13.97
CA TRP A 182 -5.55 -15.73 12.69
C TRP A 182 -5.75 -17.24 12.49
N GLU A 183 -5.24 -18.04 13.44
CA GLU A 183 -5.28 -19.50 13.40
C GLU A 183 -6.71 -20.04 13.38
N LYS A 184 -7.60 -19.45 14.17
CA LYS A 184 -8.99 -19.90 14.29
C LYS A 184 -9.84 -19.60 13.06
N ASN A 185 -9.75 -18.37 12.53
CA ASN A 185 -10.77 -17.85 11.61
C ASN A 185 -10.31 -17.78 10.15
N TYR A 186 -9.00 -17.65 9.89
CA TYR A 186 -8.50 -17.27 8.56
C TYR A 186 -7.62 -18.36 7.94
N ARG A 187 -6.77 -19.02 8.73
CA ARG A 187 -5.88 -20.08 8.24
C ARG A 187 -6.61 -21.24 7.53
N PRO A 188 -7.76 -21.75 8.01
CA PRO A 188 -8.48 -22.83 7.32
C PRO A 188 -8.96 -22.42 5.92
N ASN A 189 -9.58 -21.24 5.82
CA ASN A 189 -10.10 -20.71 4.55
C ASN A 189 -8.97 -20.35 3.56
N TRP A 190 -7.81 -19.94 4.07
CA TRP A 190 -6.65 -19.62 3.25
C TRP A 190 -6.05 -20.87 2.58
N GLN A 191 -5.92 -21.98 3.31
CA GLN A 191 -5.42 -23.24 2.75
C GLN A 191 -6.38 -23.82 1.70
N GLU A 192 -7.69 -23.75 1.95
CA GLU A 192 -8.71 -24.25 1.02
C GLU A 192 -8.77 -23.44 -0.29
N LYS A 193 -8.67 -22.11 -0.20
CA LYS A 193 -8.75 -21.23 -1.37
C LYS A 193 -7.44 -21.16 -2.17
N THR A 194 -6.28 -21.20 -1.53
CA THR A 194 -4.99 -21.20 -2.24
C THR A 194 -4.80 -22.50 -3.05
N ALA A 195 -5.21 -23.65 -2.49
CA ALA A 195 -5.20 -24.94 -3.20
C ALA A 195 -6.08 -24.94 -4.48
N SER A 196 -7.13 -24.12 -4.54
CA SER A 196 -8.05 -24.05 -5.68
C SER A 196 -7.76 -22.93 -6.69
N THR A 197 -6.90 -21.95 -6.37
CA THR A 197 -6.68 -20.73 -7.18
C THR A 197 -5.29 -20.58 -7.80
N LEU A 198 -4.27 -21.29 -7.29
CA LEU A 198 -2.88 -21.20 -7.79
C LEU A 198 -2.71 -21.39 -9.32
N PRO A 199 -3.52 -22.19 -10.05
CA PRO A 199 -3.36 -22.30 -11.50
C PRO A 199 -3.86 -21.09 -12.32
N ARG A 200 -4.52 -20.09 -11.72
CA ARG A 200 -5.28 -19.05 -12.47
C ARG A 200 -4.72 -17.62 -12.41
N LEU A 201 -3.66 -17.37 -11.63
CA LEU A 201 -3.12 -16.01 -11.41
C LEU A 201 -1.88 -15.65 -12.26
N SER A 202 -1.63 -16.37 -13.35
CA SER A 202 -0.58 -16.03 -14.32
C SER A 202 -1.05 -14.92 -15.27
N ARG A 203 -0.88 -13.66 -14.85
CA ARG A 203 -0.69 -12.42 -15.65
C ARG A 203 -1.39 -11.23 -14.99
N ILE A 204 -0.69 -10.58 -14.06
CA ILE A 204 -0.81 -9.13 -13.88
C ILE A 204 0.48 -8.56 -14.45
N VAL A 205 0.41 -8.16 -15.73
CA VAL A 205 1.50 -7.43 -16.39
C VAL A 205 1.37 -5.98 -15.94
N ILE A 206 2.24 -5.55 -15.03
CA ILE A 206 2.54 -4.13 -14.88
C ILE A 206 3.32 -3.76 -16.15
N SER A 207 2.64 -3.10 -17.09
CA SER A 207 3.31 -2.56 -18.28
C SER A 207 4.06 -1.29 -17.88
N SER A 208 5.31 -1.24 -18.36
CA SER A 208 6.29 -0.16 -18.31
C SER A 208 5.72 1.21 -18.68
#